data_AF-M7XE71-F1
#
_entry.id   AF-M7XE71-F1
#
_cell.length_a   1.000
_cell.length_b   1.000
_cell.length_c   1.000
_cell.angle_alpha   90.00
_cell.angle_beta   90.00
_cell.angle_gamma   90.00
#
_symmetry.space_group_name_H-M   'P 1'
#
loop_
_entity.id
_entity.type
_entity.pdbx_description
1 polymer ?
#
loop_
_entity_poly.entity_id
_entity_poly.type
_entity_poly.pdbx_seq_one_letter_code
_entity_poly.pdbx_strand_id
1 'polypeptide(L)'
;MNKWKIAFWVCLTVLLLVTAVGVYSIIDQAVTLTYQKEGYTDTENDLDNLIEIINKTDLTKTQIQKELKDHKLYEYMDFNSDTISLDRVLLVFENNKLKNVTKQW
;
A
#
# COMPACT_ATOMS: atom_id res chain seq x y z
N MET A 1 -12.43 55.18 12.39
CA MET A 1 -11.45 54.08 12.25
C MET A 1 -10.65 54.30 10.97
N ASN A 2 -9.31 54.25 11.00
CA ASN A 2 -8.47 54.58 9.83
C ASN A 2 -8.62 53.49 8.75
N LYS A 3 -9.01 53.88 7.53
CA LYS A 3 -9.25 52.98 6.38
C LYS A 3 -8.03 52.08 6.09
N TRP A 4 -6.83 52.62 6.25
CA TRP A 4 -5.58 51.87 6.07
C TRP A 4 -5.36 50.79 7.13
N LYS A 5 -5.79 51.03 8.38
CA LYS A 5 -5.72 50.02 9.44
C LYS A 5 -6.66 48.86 9.15
N ILE A 6 -7.86 49.14 8.64
CA ILE A 6 -8.84 48.10 8.29
C ILE A 6 -8.29 47.24 7.14
N ALA A 7 -7.80 47.88 6.08
CA ALA A 7 -7.21 47.17 4.94
C ALA A 7 -6.04 46.27 5.39
N PHE A 8 -5.16 46.77 6.26
CA PHE A 8 -4.05 45.98 6.82
C PHE A 8 -4.55 44.71 7.52
N TRP A 9 -5.53 44.84 8.42
CA TRP A 9 -6.06 43.69 9.15
C TRP A 9 -6.76 42.68 8.24
N VAL A 10 -7.51 43.15 7.24
CA VAL A 10 -8.14 42.27 6.25
C VAL A 10 -7.07 41.49 5.47
N CYS A 11 -6.04 42.18 4.95
CA CYS A 11 -4.94 41.53 4.24
C CYS A 11 -4.19 40.53 5.14
N LEU A 12 -3.95 40.89 6.40
CA LEU A 12 -3.28 40.01 7.35
C LEU A 12 -4.12 38.76 7.65
N THR A 13 -5.43 38.91 7.86
CA THR A 13 -6.32 37.77 8.09
C THR A 13 -6.37 36.85 6.86
N VAL A 14 -6.47 37.41 5.65
CA VAL A 14 -6.42 36.62 4.42
C VAL A 14 -5.09 35.89 4.28
N LEU A 15 -3.97 36.57 4.55
CA LEU A 15 -2.65 35.95 4.50
C LEU A 15 -2.54 34.78 5.48
N LEU A 16 -3.02 34.95 6.72
CA LEU A 16 -3.02 33.89 7.73
C LEU A 16 -3.88 32.70 7.32
N LEU A 17 -5.08 32.95 6.77
CA LEU A 17 -5.97 31.90 6.29
C LEU A 17 -5.35 31.13 5.12
N VAL A 18 -4.82 31.83 4.12
CA VAL A 18 -4.14 31.21 2.96
C VAL A 18 -2.94 30.38 3.43
N THR A 19 -2.17 30.89 4.38
CA THR A 19 -1.02 30.15 4.94
C THR A 19 -1.47 28.89 5.66
N ALA A 20 -2.50 28.97 6.51
CA ALA A 20 -3.03 27.81 7.23
C ALA A 20 -3.59 26.73 6.28
N VAL A 21 -4.37 27.14 5.27
CA VAL A 21 -4.89 26.23 4.24
C VAL A 21 -3.74 25.63 3.43
N GLY A 22 -2.73 26.41 3.07
CA GLY A 22 -1.55 25.93 2.34
C GLY A 22 -0.79 24.85 3.11
N VAL A 23 -0.53 25.08 4.40
CA VAL A 23 0.12 24.08 5.27
C VAL A 23 -0.71 22.80 5.36
N TYR A 24 -2.02 22.92 5.58
CA TYR A 24 -2.92 21.77 5.61
C TYR A 24 -2.86 20.96 4.30
N SER A 25 -2.97 21.63 3.15
CA SER A 25 -2.92 20.98 1.84
C SER A 25 -1.59 20.28 1.57
N ILE A 26 -0.47 20.81 2.07
CA ILE A 26 0.85 20.15 1.92
C ILE A 26 0.89 18.86 2.74
N ILE A 27 0.40 18.89 3.98
CA ILE A 27 0.35 17.71 4.86
C ILE A 27 -0.55 16.64 4.24
N ASP A 28 -1.75 17.01 3.79
CA ASP A 28 -2.70 16.10 3.16
C ASP A 28 -2.13 15.42 1.91
N GLN A 29 -1.46 16.20 1.04
CA GLN A 29 -0.77 15.66 -0.13
C GLN A 29 0.39 14.73 0.25
N ALA A 30 1.16 15.05 1.29
CA ALA A 30 2.26 14.21 1.76
C ALA A 30 1.75 12.86 2.28
N VAL A 31 0.65 12.86 3.03
CA VAL A 31 -0.02 11.64 3.50
C VAL A 31 -0.53 10.83 2.31
N THR A 32 -1.22 11.48 1.36
CA THR A 32 -1.73 10.82 0.15
C THR A 32 -0.61 10.17 -0.67
N LEU A 33 0.48 10.89 -0.89
CA LEU A 33 1.65 10.37 -1.62
C LEU A 33 2.28 9.19 -0.90
N THR A 34 2.29 9.22 0.44
CA THR A 34 2.83 8.12 1.26
C THR A 34 2.02 6.86 1.08
N TYR A 35 0.68 6.93 1.19
CA TYR A 35 -0.19 5.77 0.97
C TYR A 35 -0.17 5.27 -0.47
N GLN A 36 -0.09 6.17 -1.46
CA GLN A 36 0.07 5.75 -2.86
C GLN A 36 1.38 5.01 -3.07
N LYS A 37 2.48 5.53 -2.51
CA LYS A 37 3.79 4.87 -2.59
C LYS A 37 3.76 3.51 -1.92
N GLU A 38 3.19 3.40 -0.73
CA GLU A 38 3.03 2.13 -0.02
C GLU A 38 2.24 1.12 -0.86
N GLY A 39 1.10 1.52 -1.42
CA GLY A 39 0.30 0.66 -2.30
C GLY A 39 1.03 0.21 -3.57
N TYR A 40 1.86 1.08 -4.17
CA TYR A 40 2.72 0.69 -5.29
C TYR A 40 3.81 -0.29 -4.86
N THR A 41 4.47 -0.04 -3.75
CA THR A 41 5.50 -0.93 -3.21
C THR A 41 4.92 -2.30 -2.85
N ASP A 42 3.72 -2.37 -2.25
CA ASP A 42 3.03 -3.63 -2.00
C ASP A 42 2.75 -4.40 -3.31
N THR A 43 2.32 -3.70 -4.35
CA THR A 43 2.05 -4.31 -5.66
C THR A 43 3.32 -4.82 -6.34
N GLU A 44 4.43 -4.07 -6.22
CA GLU A 44 5.74 -4.47 -6.74
C GLU A 44 6.28 -5.69 -5.99
N ASN A 45 6.19 -5.71 -4.66
CA ASN A 45 6.57 -6.86 -3.85
C ASN A 45 5.76 -8.11 -4.22
N ASP A 46 4.44 -7.99 -4.37
CA ASP A 46 3.60 -9.10 -4.83
C ASP A 46 4.02 -9.61 -6.20
N LEU A 47 4.36 -8.71 -7.13
CA LEU A 47 4.85 -9.11 -8.45
C LEU A 47 6.18 -9.87 -8.35
N ASP A 48 7.13 -9.38 -7.55
CA ASP A 48 8.41 -10.05 -7.33
C ASP A 48 8.23 -11.42 -6.68
N ASN A 49 7.35 -11.53 -5.68
CA ASN A 49 6.98 -12.80 -5.06
C ASN A 49 6.39 -13.78 -6.08
N LEU A 50 5.49 -13.30 -6.95
CA LEU A 50 4.90 -14.14 -7.99
C LEU A 50 5.95 -14.61 -9.00
N ILE A 51 6.88 -13.73 -9.40
CA ILE A 51 8.01 -14.08 -10.27
C ILE A 51 8.88 -15.15 -9.61
N GLU A 52 9.16 -15.02 -8.31
CA GLU A 52 9.92 -15.99 -7.54
C GLU A 52 9.21 -17.34 -7.45
N ILE A 53 7.93 -17.35 -7.09
CA ILE A 53 7.07 -18.53 -7.03
C ILE A 53 7.07 -19.27 -8.38
N ILE A 54 6.87 -18.56 -9.49
CA ILE A 54 6.78 -19.16 -10.83
C ILE A 54 8.13 -19.74 -11.26
N ASN A 55 9.23 -19.04 -10.99
CA ASN A 55 10.55 -19.43 -11.50
C ASN A 55 11.27 -20.47 -10.62
N LYS A 56 11.01 -20.49 -9.31
CA LYS A 56 11.77 -21.31 -8.35
C LYS A 56 11.01 -22.53 -7.81
N THR A 57 9.69 -22.60 -8.00
CA THR A 57 8.87 -23.68 -7.46
C THR A 57 8.21 -24.52 -8.55
N ASP A 58 7.76 -25.71 -8.17
CA ASP A 58 6.85 -26.56 -8.96
C ASP A 58 5.36 -26.21 -8.76
N LEU A 59 5.12 -25.02 -8.20
CA LEU A 59 3.82 -24.46 -7.81
C LEU A 59 3.10 -25.27 -6.73
N THR A 60 3.78 -26.17 -6.02
CA THR A 60 3.17 -26.84 -4.87
C THR A 60 3.12 -25.93 -3.66
N LYS A 61 2.10 -26.12 -2.81
CA LYS A 61 1.88 -25.30 -1.61
C LYS A 61 3.09 -25.32 -0.67
N THR A 62 3.72 -26.48 -0.50
CA THR A 62 4.89 -26.66 0.39
C THR A 62 6.13 -25.95 -0.14
N GLN A 63 6.37 -25.95 -1.45
CA GLN A 63 7.50 -25.21 -2.02
C GLN A 63 7.25 -23.69 -1.97
N ILE A 64 6.03 -23.26 -2.30
CA ILE A 64 5.65 -21.84 -2.19
C ILE A 64 5.78 -21.35 -0.75
N GLN A 65 5.34 -22.13 0.24
CA GLN A 65 5.54 -21.80 1.65
C GLN A 65 7.02 -21.65 2.01
N LYS A 66 7.90 -22.50 1.46
CA LYS A 66 9.33 -22.44 1.72
C LYS A 66 9.95 -21.17 1.14
N GLU A 67 9.59 -20.79 -0.09
CA GLU A 67 10.09 -19.56 -0.72
C GLU A 67 9.56 -18.31 -0.02
N LEU A 68 8.30 -18.33 0.45
CA LEU A 68 7.70 -17.22 1.19
C LEU A 68 8.19 -17.07 2.63
N LYS A 69 9.10 -17.92 3.12
CA LYS A 69 9.51 -17.95 4.54
C LYS A 69 10.02 -16.61 5.06
N ASP A 70 10.69 -15.84 4.20
CA ASP A 70 11.27 -14.54 4.54
C ASP A 70 10.34 -13.37 4.17
N HIS A 71 9.10 -13.65 3.74
CA HIS A 71 8.10 -12.65 3.41
C HIS A 71 7.66 -11.86 4.64
N LYS A 72 7.47 -10.53 4.52
CA LYS A 72 7.11 -9.64 5.63
C LYS A 72 5.82 -10.06 6.36
N LEU A 73 4.88 -10.68 5.64
CA LEU A 73 3.60 -11.15 6.18
C LEU A 73 3.58 -12.64 6.53
N TYR A 74 4.71 -13.36 6.44
CA TYR A 74 4.73 -14.83 6.56
C TYR A 74 4.05 -15.34 7.84
N GLU A 75 4.27 -14.69 8.98
CA GLU A 75 3.66 -15.07 10.27
C GLU A 75 2.13 -14.92 10.30
N TYR A 76 1.57 -14.10 9.42
CA TYR A 76 0.14 -13.83 9.30
C TYR A 76 -0.54 -14.64 8.19
N MET A 77 0.23 -15.38 7.39
CA MET A 77 -0.31 -16.21 6.32
C MET A 77 -0.88 -17.52 6.85
N ASP A 78 -2.09 -17.86 6.43
CA ASP A 78 -2.70 -19.15 6.72
C ASP A 78 -2.30 -20.21 5.67
N PHE A 79 -1.19 -20.91 5.93
CA PHE A 79 -0.74 -22.02 5.10
C PHE A 79 -1.58 -23.29 5.25
N ASN A 80 -2.55 -23.35 6.16
CA ASN A 80 -3.47 -24.49 6.26
C ASN A 80 -4.67 -24.33 5.33
N SER A 81 -5.07 -23.09 5.01
CA SER A 81 -6.14 -22.76 4.06
C SER A 81 -5.78 -23.05 2.60
N ASP A 82 -6.77 -23.39 1.77
CA ASP A 82 -6.60 -23.50 0.31
C ASP A 82 -6.34 -22.15 -0.37
N THR A 83 -6.37 -21.05 0.39
CA THR A 83 -6.07 -19.71 -0.10
C THR A 83 -5.07 -19.03 0.83
N ILE A 84 -3.96 -18.56 0.26
CA ILE A 84 -2.92 -17.81 0.98
C ILE A 84 -2.94 -16.37 0.46
N SER A 85 -2.97 -15.41 1.38
CA SER A 85 -2.88 -13.98 1.04
C SER A 85 -1.42 -13.53 1.03
N LEU A 86 -1.04 -12.82 -0.02
CA LEU A 86 0.09 -11.88 0.02
C LEU A 86 -0.46 -10.50 0.42
N ASP A 87 0.09 -9.39 -0.11
CA ASP A 87 -0.38 -8.05 0.21
C ASP A 87 -1.65 -7.65 -0.56
N ARG A 88 -1.62 -7.81 -1.89
CA ARG A 88 -2.65 -7.41 -2.87
C ARG A 88 -3.15 -8.57 -3.72
N VAL A 89 -2.61 -9.78 -3.55
CA VAL A 89 -3.04 -10.98 -4.28
C VAL A 89 -3.31 -12.16 -3.36
N LEU A 90 -4.24 -13.00 -3.82
CA LEU A 90 -4.58 -14.28 -3.24
C LEU A 90 -4.05 -15.39 -4.14
N LEU A 91 -3.32 -16.31 -3.52
CA LEU A 91 -2.87 -17.56 -4.12
C LEU A 91 -3.89 -18.65 -3.78
N VAL A 92 -4.61 -19.14 -4.79
CA VAL A 92 -5.66 -20.16 -4.63
C VAL A 92 -5.13 -21.51 -5.07
N PHE A 93 -5.18 -22.47 -4.17
CA PHE A 93 -4.66 -23.82 -4.35
C PHE A 93 -5.78 -24.83 -4.57
N GLU A 94 -5.48 -25.86 -5.35
CA GLU A 94 -6.33 -27.04 -5.50
C GLU A 94 -5.41 -28.26 -5.62
N ASN A 95 -5.72 -29.33 -4.90
CA ASN A 95 -4.92 -30.57 -4.91
C ASN A 95 -3.42 -30.32 -4.68
N ASN A 96 -3.08 -29.47 -3.71
CA ASN A 96 -1.71 -29.10 -3.33
C ASN A 96 -0.92 -28.31 -4.40
N LYS A 97 -1.56 -27.79 -5.44
CA LYS A 97 -0.92 -26.92 -6.45
C LYS A 97 -1.62 -25.58 -6.60
N LEU A 98 -0.85 -24.55 -6.92
CA LEU A 98 -1.37 -23.23 -7.26
C LEU A 98 -2.22 -23.36 -8.52
N LYS A 99 -3.50 -23.03 -8.41
CA LYS A 99 -4.47 -23.06 -9.50
C LYS A 99 -4.67 -21.69 -10.10
N ASN A 100 -4.93 -20.70 -9.24
CA ASN A 100 -5.27 -19.34 -9.65
C ASN A 100 -4.55 -18.31 -8.77
N VAL A 101 -4.28 -17.15 -9.35
CA VAL A 101 -3.89 -15.93 -8.62
C VAL A 101 -4.98 -14.90 -8.85
N THR A 102 -5.56 -14.37 -7.79
CA THR A 102 -6.65 -13.40 -7.87
C THR A 102 -6.32 -12.15 -7.08
N LYS A 103 -6.80 -10.99 -7.55
CA LYS A 103 -6.59 -9.73 -6.83
C LYS A 103 -7.36 -9.70 -5.50
N GLN A 104 -6.70 -9.19 -4.46
CA GLN A 104 -7.28 -8.75 -3.18
C GLN A 104 -7.41 -7.22 -3.19
N TRP A 105 -8.55 -6.70 -2.73
CA TRP A 105 -8.85 -5.26 -2.70
C TRP A 105 -8.73 -4.70 -1.29
#